data_AF-A0AAV5EE64-F1
#
_entry.id   AF-A0AAV5EE64-F1
#
_cell.length_a   1.000
_cell.length_b   1.000
_cell.length_c   1.000
_cell.angle_alpha   90.00
_cell.angle_beta   90.00
_cell.angle_gamma   90.00
#
_symmetry.space_group_name_H-M   'P 1'
#
loop_
_entity.id
_entity.type
_entity.pdbx_description
1 polymer ?
#
loop_
_entity_poly.entity_id
_entity_poly.type
_entity_poly.pdbx_seq_one_letter_code
_entity_poly.pdbx_strand_id
1 'polypeptide(L)'
;MENIRYAEELVREFLVFRGFTSTLQAYESELSTEIGRNFQVDKTLDLVFSEYIPKYQLGRLVGLFTFFKQCFTSPADTELFSTLVKLELSVLRYYVVNALKSGRQDKVVEFFGESGNYLMQKREDWLAWFGALSYPSLAYIASMVFSVSHALSI
;
A
#
# COMPACT_ATOMS: atom_id res chain seq x y z
N MET A 1 -16.42 1.24 8.71
CA MET A 1 -16.97 2.47 8.09
C MET A 1 -18.24 3.01 8.75
N GLU A 2 -19.18 2.18 9.23
CA GLU A 2 -20.40 2.67 9.92
C GLU A 2 -20.11 3.51 11.17
N ASN A 3 -19.10 3.14 11.97
CA ASN A 3 -18.71 3.91 13.16
C ASN A 3 -18.25 5.34 12.89
N ILE A 4 -17.63 5.59 11.73
CA ILE A 4 -17.20 6.94 11.33
C ILE A 4 -18.40 7.76 10.89
N ARG A 5 -19.31 7.18 10.10
CA ARG A 5 -20.55 7.85 9.70
C ARG A 5 -21.43 8.20 10.90
N TYR A 6 -21.49 7.31 11.89
CA TYR A 6 -22.19 7.56 13.15
C TYR A 6 -21.52 8.69 13.94
N ALA A 7 -20.19 8.74 14.01
CA ALA A 7 -19.47 9.84 14.64
C ALA A 7 -19.70 11.17 13.90
N GLU A 8 -19.70 11.18 12.57
CA GLU A 8 -20.02 12.35 11.74
C GLU A 8 -21.45 12.85 11.97
N GLU A 9 -22.42 11.93 12.10
CA GLU A 9 -23.81 12.25 12.45
C GLU A 9 -23.92 12.84 13.85
N LEU A 10 -23.25 12.26 14.85
CA LEU A 10 -23.21 12.82 16.21
C LEU A 10 -22.61 14.22 16.26
N VAL A 11 -21.52 14.47 15.51
CA VAL A 11 -20.91 15.80 15.41
C VAL A 11 -21.89 16.78 14.74
N ARG A 12 -22.55 16.38 13.66
CA ARG A 12 -23.58 17.20 12.99
C ARG A 12 -24.72 17.55 13.95
N GLU A 13 -25.29 16.57 14.64
CA GLU A 13 -26.37 16.76 15.61
C GLU A 13 -25.95 17.69 16.75
N PHE A 14 -24.73 17.54 17.25
CA PHE A 14 -24.18 18.40 18.30
C PHE A 14 -24.08 19.86 17.82
N LEU A 15 -23.56 20.11 16.62
CA LEU A 15 -23.42 21.46 16.06
C LEU A 15 -24.80 22.12 15.83
N VAL A 16 -25.79 21.35 15.37
CA VAL A 16 -27.18 21.82 15.22
C VAL A 16 -27.78 22.19 16.56
N PHE A 17 -27.68 21.30 17.57
CA PHE A 17 -28.26 21.52 18.90
C PHE A 17 -27.70 22.76 19.61
N ARG A 18 -26.41 23.07 19.40
CA ARG A 18 -25.76 24.25 19.98
C ARG A 18 -25.94 25.54 19.18
N GLY A 19 -26.51 25.46 17.98
CA GLY A 19 -26.70 26.62 17.10
C GLY A 19 -25.41 27.10 16.41
N PHE A 20 -24.40 26.23 16.26
CA PHE A 20 -23.12 26.58 15.63
C PHE A 20 -23.21 26.52 14.10
N THR A 21 -24.09 27.31 13.51
CA THR A 21 -24.43 27.25 12.08
C THR A 21 -23.24 27.51 11.15
N SER A 22 -22.38 28.49 11.47
CA SER A 22 -21.17 28.76 10.68
C SER A 22 -20.17 27.60 10.74
N THR A 23 -20.00 26.98 11.91
CA THR A 23 -19.12 25.82 12.09
C THR A 23 -19.66 24.59 11.39
N LEU A 24 -20.97 24.38 11.42
CA LEU A 24 -21.65 23.31 10.69
C LEU A 24 -21.43 23.45 9.18
N GLN A 25 -21.56 24.66 8.64
CA GLN A 25 -21.34 24.91 7.21
C GLN A 25 -19.88 24.66 6.80
N ALA A 26 -18.92 25.10 7.60
CA ALA A 26 -17.50 24.82 7.37
C ALA A 26 -17.21 23.31 7.45
N TYR A 27 -17.72 22.64 8.47
CA TYR A 27 -17.61 21.20 8.66
C TYR A 27 -18.16 20.42 7.46
N GLU A 28 -19.37 20.72 7.00
CA GLU A 28 -19.98 20.05 5.83
C GLU A 28 -19.23 20.33 4.52
N SER A 29 -18.71 21.55 4.35
CA SER A 29 -17.85 21.90 3.22
C SER A 29 -16.57 21.07 3.21
N GLU A 30 -15.88 20.99 4.35
CA GLU A 30 -14.64 20.21 4.49
C GLU A 30 -14.91 18.72 4.30
N LEU A 31 -15.99 18.18 4.88
CA LEU A 31 -16.40 16.79 4.73
C LEU A 31 -16.72 16.42 3.27
N SER A 32 -17.25 17.37 2.49
CA SER A 32 -17.50 17.18 1.06
C SER A 32 -16.23 17.10 0.21
N THR A 33 -15.13 17.68 0.72
CA THR A 33 -13.80 17.63 0.10
C THR A 33 -12.95 16.47 0.60
N GLU A 34 -13.38 15.80 1.67
CA GLU A 34 -12.64 14.70 2.28
C GLU A 34 -12.62 13.49 1.35
N ILE A 35 -11.43 13.26 0.80
CA ILE A 35 -11.04 12.24 -0.18
C ILE A 35 -11.51 10.82 0.24
N GLY A 36 -11.79 10.61 1.54
CA GLY A 36 -12.33 9.36 2.10
C GLY A 36 -13.70 8.94 1.57
N ARG A 37 -14.53 9.86 1.06
CA ARG A 37 -15.86 9.52 0.49
C ARG A 37 -15.79 9.00 -0.96
N ASN A 38 -14.70 9.30 -1.66
CA ASN A 38 -14.52 8.98 -3.07
C ASN A 38 -13.26 8.13 -3.30
N PHE A 39 -13.14 7.00 -2.61
CA PHE A 39 -12.32 5.90 -3.13
C PHE A 39 -12.91 5.47 -4.48
N GLN A 40 -12.53 6.19 -5.53
CA GLN A 40 -12.87 5.84 -6.90
C GLN A 40 -11.95 4.70 -7.26
N VAL A 41 -12.40 3.49 -6.93
CA VAL A 41 -11.67 2.24 -7.13
C VAL A 41 -11.10 2.19 -8.55
N ASP A 42 -11.89 2.61 -9.55
CA ASP A 42 -11.44 2.70 -10.94
C ASP A 42 -10.21 3.61 -11.12
N LYS A 43 -10.23 4.82 -10.55
CA LYS A 43 -9.08 5.73 -10.62
C LYS A 43 -7.87 5.20 -9.86
N THR A 44 -8.09 4.52 -8.74
CA THR A 44 -7.01 3.87 -7.99
C THR A 44 -6.38 2.75 -8.81
N LEU A 45 -7.20 1.90 -9.45
CA LEU A 45 -6.72 0.84 -10.33
C LEU A 45 -5.98 1.42 -11.53
N ASP A 46 -6.50 2.47 -12.15
CA ASP A 46 -5.81 3.20 -13.23
C ASP A 46 -4.46 3.73 -12.77
N LEU A 47 -4.39 4.32 -11.58
CA LEU A 47 -3.13 4.82 -11.03
C LEU A 47 -2.12 3.68 -10.80
N VAL A 48 -2.58 2.53 -10.30
CA VAL A 48 -1.71 1.36 -10.06
C VAL A 48 -1.22 0.76 -11.38
N PHE A 49 -2.13 0.46 -12.31
CA PHE A 49 -1.85 -0.35 -13.50
C PHE A 49 -1.44 0.47 -14.72
N SER A 50 -1.84 1.74 -14.83
CA SER A 50 -1.50 2.61 -15.96
C SER A 50 -0.33 3.55 -15.64
N GLU A 51 -0.13 3.92 -14.37
CA GLU A 51 0.90 4.88 -13.96
C GLU A 51 2.04 4.25 -13.15
N TYR A 52 1.76 3.66 -12.00
CA TYR A 52 2.80 3.27 -11.04
C TYR A 52 3.62 2.05 -11.48
N ILE A 53 2.96 0.98 -11.94
CA ILE A 53 3.66 -0.22 -12.40
C ILE A 53 4.38 0.01 -13.74
N PRO A 54 3.74 0.56 -14.80
CA PRO A 54 4.41 0.71 -16.10
C PRO A 54 5.58 1.70 -16.07
N LYS A 55 5.51 2.72 -15.21
CA LYS A 55 6.56 3.75 -15.07
C LYS A 55 7.53 3.48 -13.92
N TYR A 56 7.47 2.29 -13.31
CA TYR A 56 8.38 1.86 -12.25
C TYR A 56 8.46 2.81 -11.05
N GLN A 57 7.31 3.33 -10.60
CA GLN A 57 7.20 4.26 -9.48
C GLN A 57 6.96 3.52 -8.16
N LEU A 58 7.95 2.73 -7.72
CA LEU A 58 7.84 1.88 -6.53
C LEU A 58 7.43 2.65 -5.27
N GLY A 59 8.09 3.77 -4.97
CA GLY A 59 7.79 4.55 -3.76
C GLY A 59 6.34 5.04 -3.71
N ARG A 60 5.73 5.39 -4.86
CA ARG A 60 4.31 5.79 -4.91
C ARG A 60 3.37 4.61 -4.72
N LEU A 61 3.74 3.45 -5.25
CA LEU A 61 2.99 2.21 -5.08
C LEU A 61 2.98 1.76 -3.61
N VAL A 62 4.14 1.75 -2.95
CA VAL A 62 4.28 1.42 -1.52
C VAL A 62 3.58 2.46 -0.66
N GLY A 63 3.71 3.75 -1.00
CA GLY A 63 3.00 4.84 -0.31
C GLY A 63 1.47 4.67 -0.36
N LEU A 64 0.92 4.26 -1.51
CA LEU A 64 -0.51 4.00 -1.67
C LEU A 64 -1.00 2.87 -0.73
N PHE A 65 -0.31 1.73 -0.71
CA PHE A 65 -0.70 0.63 0.18
C PHE A 65 -0.48 0.95 1.66
N THR A 66 0.55 1.77 1.98
CA THR A 66 0.75 2.29 3.34
C THR A 66 -0.42 3.16 3.77
N PHE A 67 -0.89 4.05 2.91
CA PHE A 67 -2.09 4.85 3.14
C PHE A 67 -3.33 3.96 3.35
N PHE A 68 -3.54 2.94 2.50
CA PHE A 68 -4.68 2.02 2.67
C PHE A 68 -4.64 1.29 4.01
N LYS A 69 -3.46 0.88 4.48
CA LYS A 69 -3.29 0.26 5.79
C LYS A 69 -3.66 1.21 6.93
N GLN A 70 -3.40 2.51 6.79
CA GLN A 70 -3.75 3.53 7.79
C GLN A 70 -5.26 3.81 7.86
N CYS A 71 -6.02 3.51 6.81
CA CYS A 71 -7.48 3.66 6.81
C CYS A 71 -8.20 2.64 7.70
N PHE A 72 -7.53 1.55 8.08
CA PHE A 72 -8.10 0.49 8.92
C PHE A 72 -7.62 0.64 10.36
N THR A 73 -8.46 1.25 11.20
CA THR A 73 -8.13 1.57 12.60
C THR A 73 -8.92 0.76 13.61
N SER A 74 -9.97 0.04 13.18
CA SER A 74 -10.84 -0.76 14.07
C SER A 74 -10.40 -2.23 14.12
N PRO A 75 -10.54 -2.91 15.28
CA PRO A 75 -10.38 -4.36 15.35
C PRO A 75 -11.31 -5.13 14.40
N ALA A 76 -12.48 -4.57 14.08
CA ALA A 76 -13.43 -5.15 13.11
C ALA A 76 -12.89 -5.18 11.68
N ASP A 77 -11.87 -4.37 11.37
CA ASP A 77 -11.27 -4.29 10.05
C ASP A 77 -10.20 -5.36 9.81
N THR A 78 -9.94 -6.25 10.77
CA THR A 78 -8.85 -7.24 10.71
C THR A 78 -8.88 -8.11 9.45
N GLU A 79 -10.08 -8.54 9.01
CA GLU A 79 -10.25 -9.34 7.80
C GLU A 79 -9.95 -8.55 6.52
N LEU A 80 -10.42 -7.28 6.47
CA LEU A 80 -10.14 -6.37 5.37
C LEU A 80 -8.66 -6.02 5.30
N PHE A 81 -8.02 -5.79 6.44
CA PHE A 81 -6.59 -5.55 6.55
C PHE A 81 -5.78 -6.74 6.03
N SER A 82 -6.14 -7.96 6.43
CA SER A 82 -5.51 -9.20 5.92
C SER A 82 -5.66 -9.33 4.41
N THR A 83 -6.83 -9.00 3.88
CA THR A 83 -7.12 -9.00 2.44
C THR A 83 -6.30 -7.94 1.70
N LEU A 84 -6.18 -6.74 2.28
CA LEU A 84 -5.34 -5.66 1.75
C LEU A 84 -3.87 -6.07 1.67
N VAL A 85 -3.34 -6.72 2.71
CA VAL A 85 -1.95 -7.21 2.71
C VAL A 85 -1.75 -8.25 1.59
N LYS A 86 -2.69 -9.18 1.39
CA LYS A 86 -2.60 -10.16 0.28
C LYS A 86 -2.64 -9.47 -1.10
N LEU A 87 -3.46 -8.43 -1.25
CA LEU A 87 -3.51 -7.62 -2.45
C LEU A 87 -2.20 -6.87 -2.68
N GLU A 88 -1.67 -6.20 -1.66
CA GLU A 88 -0.36 -5.52 -1.70
C GLU A 88 0.72 -6.48 -2.19
N LEU A 89 0.85 -7.66 -1.59
CA LEU A 89 1.86 -8.63 -2.00
C LEU A 89 1.67 -9.09 -3.45
N SER A 90 0.43 -9.29 -3.90
CA SER A 90 0.14 -9.68 -5.28
C SER A 90 0.52 -8.59 -6.29
N VAL A 91 0.24 -7.33 -5.96
CA VAL A 91 0.59 -6.18 -6.80
C VAL A 91 2.10 -5.96 -6.84
N LEU A 92 2.81 -6.13 -5.72
CA LEU A 92 4.28 -6.07 -5.69
C LEU A 92 4.92 -7.20 -6.50
N ARG A 93 4.38 -8.42 -6.46
CA ARG A 93 4.83 -9.52 -7.33
C ARG A 93 4.62 -9.17 -8.81
N TYR A 94 3.47 -8.60 -9.15
CA TYR A 94 3.19 -8.15 -10.52
C TYR A 94 4.16 -7.07 -10.99
N TYR A 95 4.52 -6.12 -10.13
CA TYR A 95 5.54 -5.11 -10.41
C TYR A 95 6.88 -5.74 -10.82
N VAL A 96 7.35 -6.74 -10.05
CA VAL A 96 8.59 -7.48 -10.34
C VAL A 96 8.49 -8.22 -11.68
N VAL A 97 7.38 -8.92 -11.95
CA VAL A 97 7.16 -9.61 -13.23
C VAL A 97 7.16 -8.62 -14.40
N ASN A 98 6.54 -7.46 -14.25
CA ASN A 98 6.50 -6.42 -15.28
C ASN A 98 7.90 -5.88 -15.60
N ALA A 99 8.71 -5.62 -14.55
CA ALA A 99 10.10 -5.18 -14.70
C ALA A 99 10.97 -6.22 -15.40
N LEU A 100 10.85 -7.50 -15.01
CA LEU A 100 11.58 -8.60 -15.63
C LEU A 100 11.22 -8.76 -17.12
N LYS A 101 9.92 -8.75 -17.46
CA LYS A 101 9.45 -8.87 -18.85
C LYS A 101 9.92 -7.72 -19.72
N SER A 102 10.08 -6.53 -19.16
CA SER A 102 10.54 -5.33 -19.87
C SER A 102 12.06 -5.16 -19.88
N GLY A 103 12.82 -6.13 -19.36
CA GLY A 103 14.29 -6.06 -19.29
C GLY A 103 14.82 -5.05 -18.28
N ARG A 104 13.97 -4.50 -17.39
CA ARG A 104 14.34 -3.51 -16.37
C ARG A 104 14.84 -4.17 -15.10
N GLN A 105 15.96 -4.90 -15.23
CA GLN A 105 16.60 -5.56 -14.09
C GLN A 105 17.04 -4.57 -13.00
N ASP A 106 17.41 -3.35 -13.38
CA ASP A 106 17.71 -2.23 -12.48
C ASP A 106 16.57 -1.99 -11.48
N LYS A 107 15.33 -2.01 -11.96
CA LYS A 107 14.13 -1.81 -11.12
C LYS A 107 13.79 -3.00 -10.24
N VAL A 108 14.21 -4.21 -10.63
CA VAL A 108 14.08 -5.40 -9.77
C VAL A 108 15.08 -5.32 -8.62
N VAL A 109 16.32 -4.91 -8.89
CA VAL A 109 17.34 -4.69 -7.84
C VAL A 109 16.87 -3.60 -6.87
N GLU A 110 16.42 -2.45 -7.39
CA GLU A 110 15.86 -1.35 -6.59
C GLU A 110 14.71 -1.83 -5.70
N PHE A 111 13.79 -2.64 -6.25
CA PHE A 111 12.68 -3.21 -5.51
C PHE A 111 13.12 -4.03 -4.30
N PHE A 112 14.06 -4.96 -4.49
CA PHE A 112 14.55 -5.80 -3.38
C PHE A 112 15.43 -5.02 -2.40
N GLY A 113 16.13 -3.97 -2.86
CA GLY A 113 16.87 -3.06 -2.00
C GLY A 113 15.97 -2.25 -1.07
N GLU A 114 14.92 -1.62 -1.62
CA GLU A 114 14.02 -0.75 -0.85
C GLU A 114 12.99 -1.54 -0.01
N SER A 115 12.46 -2.63 -0.56
CA SER A 115 11.40 -3.41 0.10
C SER A 115 11.92 -4.60 0.90
N GLY A 116 13.21 -4.93 0.82
CA GLY A 116 13.79 -6.17 1.36
C GLY A 116 13.44 -6.46 2.82
N ASN A 117 13.54 -5.46 3.70
CA ASN A 117 13.22 -5.60 5.11
C ASN A 117 11.73 -5.94 5.34
N TYR A 118 10.83 -5.30 4.60
CA TYR A 118 9.40 -5.57 4.67
C TYR A 118 9.08 -6.98 4.16
N LEU A 119 9.69 -7.39 3.05
CA LEU A 119 9.50 -8.70 2.46
C LEU A 119 10.03 -9.83 3.36
N MET A 120 11.10 -9.59 4.11
CA MET A 120 11.64 -10.56 5.08
C MET A 120 10.68 -10.84 6.23
N GLN A 121 9.89 -9.85 6.66
CA GLN A 121 8.83 -10.08 7.66
C GLN A 121 7.68 -10.93 7.10
N LYS A 122 7.58 -11.07 5.77
CA LYS A 122 6.60 -11.89 5.04
C LYS A 122 7.28 -13.05 4.32
N ARG A 123 8.30 -13.63 4.97
CA ARG A 123 9.20 -14.64 4.38
C ARG A 123 8.46 -15.79 3.70
N GLU A 124 7.43 -16.35 4.31
CA GLU A 124 6.69 -17.51 3.75
C GLU A 124 6.08 -17.20 2.37
N ASP A 125 5.58 -15.98 2.18
CA ASP A 125 5.00 -15.51 0.93
C ASP A 125 6.06 -15.24 -0.16
N TRP A 126 7.27 -14.87 0.22
CA TRP A 126 8.31 -14.40 -0.72
C TRP A 126 9.45 -15.38 -0.91
N LEU A 127 9.56 -16.44 -0.10
CA LEU A 127 10.66 -17.40 -0.15
C LEU A 127 10.86 -18.00 -1.55
N ALA A 128 9.78 -18.42 -2.20
CA ALA A 128 9.82 -18.95 -3.56
C ALA A 128 10.25 -17.89 -4.60
N TRP A 129 9.89 -16.62 -4.37
CA TRP A 129 10.27 -15.51 -5.24
C TRP A 129 11.74 -15.12 -5.08
N PHE A 130 12.28 -15.18 -3.86
CA PHE A 130 13.73 -15.04 -3.64
C PHE A 130 14.52 -16.15 -4.36
N GLY A 131 14.00 -17.40 -4.35
CA GLY A 131 14.60 -18.51 -5.08
C GLY A 131 14.47 -18.40 -6.62
N ALA A 132 13.34 -17.87 -7.11
CA ALA A 132 13.12 -17.64 -8.55
C ALA A 132 14.03 -16.56 -9.15
N LEU A 133 14.70 -15.75 -8.32
CA LEU A 133 15.71 -14.77 -8.77
C LEU A 133 17.13 -15.36 -8.83
N SER A 134 17.31 -16.62 -8.39
CA SER A 134 18.59 -17.33 -8.43
C SER A 134 18.93 -17.91 -9.83
N TYR A 135 18.18 -17.55 -10.87
CA TYR A 135 18.57 -17.88 -12.26
C TYR A 135 19.82 -17.09 -12.67
N PRO A 136 20.68 -17.64 -13.54
CA PRO A 136 22.06 -17.16 -13.75
C PRO A 136 22.21 -15.68 -14.17
N SER A 137 21.17 -15.07 -14.74
CA SER A 137 21.17 -13.65 -15.14
C SER A 137 20.94 -12.66 -13.98
N LEU A 138 20.63 -13.13 -12.77
CA LEU A 138 20.29 -12.31 -11.59
C LEU A 138 21.06 -12.73 -10.31
N ALA A 139 22.11 -13.55 -10.43
CA ALA A 139 22.91 -14.07 -9.31
C ALA A 139 23.48 -12.98 -8.37
N TYR A 140 23.61 -11.74 -8.84
CA TYR A 140 24.00 -10.57 -8.03
C TYR A 140 22.94 -10.13 -7.01
N ILE A 141 21.66 -10.44 -7.22
CA ILE A 141 20.57 -10.04 -6.30
C ILE A 141 20.51 -11.01 -5.11
N ALA A 142 20.75 -12.30 -5.36
CA ALA A 142 20.83 -13.30 -4.29
C ALA A 142 21.94 -12.94 -3.28
N SER A 143 23.10 -12.47 -3.72
CA SER A 143 24.19 -12.06 -2.81
C SER A 143 23.87 -10.81 -1.98
N MET A 144 23.07 -9.86 -2.50
CA MET A 144 22.57 -8.71 -1.72
C MET A 144 21.56 -9.13 -0.66
N VAL A 145 20.60 -9.99 -1.00
CA VAL A 145 19.57 -10.47 -0.05
C VAL A 145 20.21 -11.29 1.08
N PHE A 146 21.20 -12.13 0.77
CA PHE A 146 21.94 -12.89 1.78
C PHE A 146 22.89 -12.02 2.63
N SER A 147 23.50 -10.97 2.06
CA SER A 147 24.35 -10.04 2.83
C SER A 147 23.55 -9.22 3.85
N VAL A 148 22.35 -8.78 3.50
CA VAL A 148 21.47 -8.05 4.43
C VAL A 148 21.00 -8.96 5.57
N SER A 149 20.75 -10.25 5.31
CA SER A 149 20.41 -11.22 6.35
C SER A 149 21.56 -11.50 7.33
N HIS A 150 22.81 -11.40 6.88
CA HIS A 150 23.99 -11.53 7.75
C HIS A 150 24.27 -10.26 8.56
N ALA A 151 24.02 -9.08 8.00
CA ALA A 151 24.19 -7.80 8.68
C ALA A 151 23.19 -7.54 9.83
N LEU A 152 22.06 -8.24 9.83
CA LEU A 152 21.02 -8.15 10.87
C LEU A 152 21.14 -9.24 11.96
N SER A 153 22.17 -10.09 11.90
CA SER A 153 22.43 -11.15 12.90
C SER A 153 23.64 -10.85 13.80
N ILE A 154 24.09 -9.59 13.87
CA ILE A 154 25.08 -9.04 14.81
C ILE A 154 24.44 -7.85 15.51
#